data_AF-A0A6I6UGA4-F1
#
_entry.id   AF-A0A6I6UGA4-F1
#
_cell.length_a   1.000
_cell.length_b   1.000
_cell.length_c   1.000
_cell.angle_alpha   90.00
_cell.angle_beta   90.00
_cell.angle_gamma   90.00
#
_symmetry.space_group_name_H-M   'P 1'
#
loop_
_entity.id
_entity.type
_entity.pdbx_description
1 polymer ?
#
loop_
_entity_poly.entity_id
_entity_poly.type
_entity_poly.pdbx_seq_one_letter_code
_entity_poly.pdbx_strand_id
1 'polypeptide(L)'
;MKKLAFVFILIHFIIFILWIMNSGYLFSPYGMLAWIAIVAIGFMIQIKLENVWMVRRVLAISNGWMVFLMVATVFIYFAVSSMP
;
A
#
# COMPACT_ATOMS: atom_id res chain seq x y z
N MET A 1 -6.41 -6.24 -17.42
CA MET A 1 -6.10 -5.07 -16.57
C MET A 1 -7.12 -4.82 -15.46
N LYS A 2 -8.44 -4.75 -15.73
CA LYS A 2 -9.46 -4.55 -14.68
C LYS A 2 -9.42 -5.59 -13.55
N LYS A 3 -9.36 -6.89 -13.87
CA LYS A 3 -9.26 -7.96 -12.84
C LYS A 3 -8.02 -7.80 -11.96
N LEU A 4 -6.87 -7.49 -12.55
CA LEU A 4 -5.62 -7.25 -11.83
C LEU A 4 -5.73 -6.04 -10.89
N ALA A 5 -6.42 -4.97 -11.30
CA ALA A 5 -6.67 -3.82 -10.43
C ALA A 5 -7.46 -4.21 -9.18
N PHE A 6 -8.51 -5.03 -9.32
CA PHE A 6 -9.28 -5.52 -8.19
C PHE A 6 -8.44 -6.39 -7.24
N VAL A 7 -7.58 -7.25 -7.79
CA VAL A 7 -6.63 -8.03 -6.98
C VAL A 7 -5.70 -7.10 -6.19
N PHE A 8 -5.17 -6.04 -6.82
CA PHE A 8 -4.32 -5.06 -6.12
C PHE A 8 -5.06 -4.27 -5.05
N ILE A 9 -6.31 -3.87 -5.30
CA ILE A 9 -7.14 -3.23 -4.28
C ILE A 9 -7.35 -4.16 -3.09
N LEU A 10 -7.58 -5.46 -3.32
CA LEU A 10 -7.69 -6.45 -2.25
C LEU A 10 -6.37 -6.60 -1.48
N ILE A 11 -5.23 -6.67 -2.18
CA ILE A 11 -3.90 -6.74 -1.55
C ILE A 11 -3.66 -5.50 -0.67
N HIS A 12 -3.98 -4.30 -1.16
CA HIS A 12 -3.87 -3.07 -0.37
C HIS A 12 -4.76 -3.10 0.88
N PHE A 13 -5.96 -3.68 0.78
CA PHE A 13 -6.83 -3.86 1.93
C PHE A 13 -6.24 -4.83 2.97
N ILE A 14 -5.61 -5.92 2.53
CA ILE A 14 -4.88 -6.85 3.41
C ILE A 14 -3.72 -6.12 4.10
N ILE A 15 -2.92 -5.35 3.35
CA ILE A 15 -1.82 -4.56 3.92
C ILE A 15 -2.34 -3.57 4.95
N PHE A 16 -3.47 -2.90 4.69
CA PHE A 16 -4.08 -2.00 5.64
C PHE A 16 -4.49 -2.70 6.94
N ILE A 17 -5.07 -3.90 6.87
CA ILE A 17 -5.38 -4.71 8.06
C ILE A 17 -4.08 -5.07 8.80
N LEU A 18 -3.06 -5.56 8.10
CA LEU A 18 -1.77 -5.89 8.72
C LEU A 18 -1.12 -4.67 9.39
N TRP A 19 -1.30 -3.49 8.82
CA TRP A 19 -0.82 -2.22 9.38
C TRP A 19 -1.56 -1.85 10.67
N ILE A 20 -2.90 -1.91 10.66
CA ILE A 20 -3.72 -1.67 11.87
C ILE A 20 -3.34 -2.64 12.98
N MET A 21 -3.10 -3.91 12.65
CA MET A 21 -2.72 -4.95 13.60
C MET A 21 -1.28 -4.83 14.11
N ASN A 22 -0.53 -3.79 13.70
CA ASN A 22 0.89 -3.66 13.97
C ASN A 22 1.68 -4.96 13.65
N SER A 23 1.40 -5.60 12.51
CA SER A 23 1.88 -6.95 12.23
C SER A 23 3.39 -7.00 11.98
N GLY A 24 4.10 -7.83 12.76
CA GLY A 24 5.54 -8.07 12.57
C GLY A 24 5.91 -8.60 11.18
N TYR A 25 4.99 -9.26 10.47
CA TYR A 25 5.23 -9.68 9.08
C TYR A 25 5.37 -8.49 8.14
N LEU A 26 4.48 -7.49 8.27
CA LEU A 26 4.50 -6.28 7.44
C LEU A 26 5.73 -5.42 7.74
N PHE A 27 6.07 -5.27 9.03
CA PHE A 27 7.18 -4.42 9.47
C PHE A 27 8.54 -5.12 9.48
N SER A 28 8.61 -6.40 9.09
CA SER A 28 9.88 -7.06 8.82
C SER A 28 10.57 -6.44 7.58
N PRO A 29 11.91 -6.56 7.44
CA PRO A 29 12.62 -6.07 6.25
C PRO A 29 12.04 -6.63 4.93
N TYR A 30 11.68 -7.92 4.92
CA TYR A 30 11.06 -8.56 3.76
C TYR A 30 9.64 -8.05 3.50
N GLY A 31 8.85 -7.83 4.56
CA GLY A 31 7.51 -7.27 4.45
C GLY A 31 7.52 -5.84 3.89
N MET A 32 8.46 -5.03 4.35
CA MET A 32 8.61 -3.64 3.90
C MET A 32 9.05 -3.58 2.43
N LEU A 33 10.01 -4.42 2.02
CA LEU A 33 10.40 -4.56 0.60
C LEU A 33 9.23 -5.04 -0.27
N ALA A 34 8.49 -6.04 0.18
CA ALA A 34 7.31 -6.54 -0.53
C ALA A 34 6.24 -5.45 -0.66
N TRP A 35 6.01 -4.66 0.39
CA TRP A 35 5.05 -3.56 0.37
C TRP A 35 5.47 -2.49 -0.66
N ILE A 36 6.73 -2.08 -0.68
CA ILE A 36 7.26 -1.13 -1.68
C ILE A 36 7.05 -1.67 -3.11
N ALA A 37 7.38 -2.94 -3.34
CA ALA A 37 7.19 -3.56 -4.66
C ALA A 37 5.71 -3.58 -5.07
N ILE A 38 4.80 -3.93 -4.15
CA ILE A 38 3.36 -3.93 -4.40
C ILE A 38 2.87 -2.54 -4.78
N VAL A 39 3.29 -1.50 -4.07
CA VAL A 39 2.92 -0.11 -4.41
C VAL A 39 3.41 0.27 -5.80
N ALA A 40 4.68 -0.03 -6.14
CA ALA A 40 5.23 0.26 -7.45
C ALA A 40 4.44 -0.43 -8.58
N ILE A 41 4.12 -1.72 -8.41
CA ILE A 41 3.32 -2.47 -9.39
C ILE A 41 1.89 -1.92 -9.47
N GLY A 42 1.30 -1.51 -8.34
CA GLY A 42 -0.01 -0.88 -8.28
C GLY A 42 -0.09 0.40 -9.12
N PHE A 43 0.94 1.24 -9.10
CA PHE A 43 1.03 2.42 -9.96
C PHE A 43 1.20 2.04 -11.44
N MET A 44 2.03 1.05 -11.76
CA MET A 44 2.17 0.56 -13.15
C MET A 44 0.84 0.06 -13.72
N ILE A 45 0.05 -0.68 -12.92
CA ILE A 45 -1.27 -1.16 -13.31
C ILE A 45 -2.24 0.01 -13.52
N GLN A 46 -2.23 1.00 -12.63
CA GLN A 46 -3.06 2.19 -12.73
C GLN A 46 -2.81 2.98 -14.02
N ILE A 47 -1.54 3.16 -14.42
CA ILE A 47 -1.19 3.89 -15.65
C ILE A 47 -1.72 3.16 -16.88
N LYS A 48 -1.66 1.82 -16.89
CA LYS A 48 -2.14 0.98 -18.00
C LYS A 48 -3.68 0.81 -18.04
N LEU A 49 -4.43 1.45 -17.14
CA LEU A 49 -5.89 1.38 -17.05
C LEU A 49 -6.55 2.61 -17.68
N GLU A 50 -6.59 2.66 -19.02
CA GLU A 50 -7.11 3.83 -19.73
C GLU A 50 -8.65 3.85 -19.83
N ASN A 51 -9.29 2.69 -20.02
CA ASN A 51 -10.71 2.61 -20.40
C ASN A 51 -11.71 2.36 -19.25
N VAL A 52 -11.24 2.32 -17.99
CA VAL A 52 -12.12 1.98 -16.83
C VAL A 52 -11.95 3.03 -15.74
N TRP A 53 -12.54 4.22 -15.96
CA TRP A 53 -12.32 5.42 -15.14
C TRP A 53 -12.58 5.20 -13.65
N MET A 54 -13.69 4.52 -13.30
CA MET A 54 -14.03 4.25 -11.90
C MET A 54 -13.00 3.35 -11.21
N VAL A 55 -12.61 2.24 -11.83
CA VAL A 55 -11.61 1.30 -11.26
C VAL A 55 -10.24 1.96 -11.15
N ARG A 56 -9.85 2.74 -12.17
CA ARG A 56 -8.61 3.52 -12.14
C ARG A 56 -8.60 4.50 -10.97
N ARG A 57 -9.70 5.20 -10.73
CA ARG A 57 -9.83 6.17 -9.62
C ARG A 57 -9.74 5.49 -8.25
N VAL A 58 -10.42 4.35 -8.07
CA VAL A 58 -10.33 3.57 -6.84
C VAL A 58 -8.90 3.06 -6.62
N LEU A 59 -8.25 2.54 -7.66
CA LEU A 59 -6.87 2.09 -7.57
C LEU A 59 -5.91 3.25 -7.25
N ALA A 60 -6.15 4.45 -7.80
CA ALA A 60 -5.36 5.65 -7.49
C ALA A 60 -5.48 6.08 -6.02
N ILE A 61 -6.70 6.09 -5.47
CA ILE A 61 -6.93 6.37 -4.04
C ILE A 61 -6.23 5.31 -3.20
N SER A 62 -6.36 4.03 -3.59
CA SER A 62 -5.76 2.90 -2.89
C SER A 62 -4.23 2.96 -2.90
N ASN A 63 -3.60 3.26 -4.04
CA ASN A 63 -2.16 3.48 -4.16
C ASN A 63 -1.69 4.65 -3.28
N GLY A 64 -2.40 5.79 -3.32
CA GLY A 64 -2.09 6.95 -2.50
C GLY A 64 -2.20 6.64 -1.00
N TRP A 65 -3.19 5.85 -0.60
CA TRP A 65 -3.35 5.39 0.78
C TRP A 65 -2.17 4.52 1.23
N MET A 66 -1.67 3.62 0.39
CA MET A 66 -0.50 2.80 0.74
C MET A 66 0.75 3.65 0.96
N VAL A 67 0.98 4.66 0.11
CA VAL A 67 2.10 5.60 0.28
C VAL A 67 1.95 6.40 1.59
N PHE A 68 0.74 6.89 1.86
CA PHE A 68 0.44 7.58 3.12
C PHE A 68 0.79 6.71 4.34
N LEU A 69 0.37 5.45 4.35
CA LEU A 69 0.67 4.52 5.45
C LEU A 69 2.18 4.26 5.61
N MET A 70 2.94 4.18 4.52
CA MET A 70 4.40 4.07 4.61
C MET A 70 5.02 5.29 5.29
N VAL A 71 4.61 6.49 4.87
CA VAL A 71 5.09 7.75 5.47
C VAL A 71 4.68 7.82 6.95
N ALA A 72 3.44 7.48 7.28
CA ALA A 72 2.96 7.41 8.66
C ALA A 72 3.78 6.42 9.49
N THR A 73 4.16 5.27 8.93
CA THR A 73 5.03 4.28 9.60
C THR A 73 6.38 4.89 9.98
N VAL A 74 6.99 5.67 9.08
CA VAL A 74 8.27 6.35 9.36
C VAL A 74 8.11 7.37 10.48
N PHE A 75 7.05 8.19 10.45
CA PHE A 75 6.76 9.15 11.52
C PHE A 75 6.53 8.47 12.87
N ILE A 76 5.76 7.39 12.90
CA ILE A 76 5.51 6.61 14.11
C ILE A 76 6.83 6.03 14.65
N TYR A 77 7.67 5.48 13.79
CA TYR A 77 8.97 4.95 14.18
C TYR A 77 9.83 6.01 14.88
N PHE A 78 9.92 7.21 14.31
CA PHE A 78 10.65 8.32 14.94
C PHE A 78 10.00 8.79 16.25
N ALA A 79 8.67 8.91 16.29
CA ALA A 79 7.96 9.31 17.50
C ALA A 79 8.21 8.32 18.64
N VAL A 80 8.10 7.02 18.38
CA VAL A 80 8.30 5.96 19.39
C VAL A 80 9.77 5.84 19.80
N SER A 81 10.71 5.89 18.85
CA SER A 81 12.15 5.80 19.17
C SER A 81 12.69 7.03 19.91
N SER A 82 11.99 8.17 19.84
CA SER A 82 12.34 9.39 20.58
C SER A 82 11.82 9.42 22.03
N MET A 83 10.94 8.48 22.40
CA MET A 83 10.47 8.36 23.78
C MET A 83 11.55 7.64 24.62
N PRO A 84 12.02 8.25 25.72
CA PRO A 84 13.02 7.65 26.61
C PRO A 84 12.47 6.47 27.42
#